data_AF-A0A3C0SR08-F1
#
_entry.id   AF-A0A3C0SR08-F1
#
_cell.length_a   1.000
_cell.length_b   1.000
_cell.length_c   1.000
_cell.angle_alpha   90.00
_cell.angle_beta   90.00
_cell.angle_gamma   90.00
#
_symmetry.space_group_name_H-M   'P 1'
#
loop_
_entity.id
_entity.type
_entity.pdbx_description
1 polymer ?
#
loop_
_entity_poly.entity_id
_entity_poly.type
_entity_poly.pdbx_seq_one_letter_code
_entity_poly.pdbx_strand_id
1 'polypeptide(L)'
;MRYFSFNEKMTWAKMLEEEYSKLDKENQLSGLNNQPSFDKFWPNEKIDTNKKVAEDIGLGSKETYRQAKYIYNNAPEELIQQLDNEQLSINKAYITLREQLKSEKEKANQLEQQLKQEQSKPPKVIEKEIDNTDYHKIDELQDKIKKYDNES
;
A
#
# COMPACT_ATOMS: atom_id res chain seq x y z
N MET A 1 -29.59 -16.17 -10.45
CA MET A 1 -29.19 -14.77 -10.19
C MET A 1 -27.76 -14.82 -9.67
N ARG A 2 -26.76 -14.35 -10.42
CA ARG A 2 -25.36 -14.34 -9.94
C ARG A 2 -25.25 -13.15 -8.98
N TYR A 3 -24.87 -13.40 -7.72
CA TYR A 3 -24.55 -12.34 -6.79
C TYR A 3 -23.23 -11.69 -7.23
N PHE A 4 -23.19 -10.35 -7.29
CA PHE A 4 -21.96 -9.63 -7.58
C PHE A 4 -20.91 -9.92 -6.50
N SER A 5 -19.67 -10.11 -6.93
CA SER A 5 -18.52 -10.28 -6.05
C SER A 5 -18.26 -8.98 -5.25
N PHE A 6 -17.44 -9.05 -4.20
CA PHE A 6 -17.02 -7.86 -3.46
C PHE A 6 -16.31 -6.85 -4.38
N ASN A 7 -15.35 -7.30 -5.19
CA ASN A 7 -14.62 -6.45 -6.13
C ASN A 7 -15.55 -5.80 -7.17
N GLU A 8 -16.49 -6.57 -7.72
CA GLU A 8 -17.50 -6.05 -8.65
C GLU A 8 -18.34 -4.97 -7.95
N LYS A 9 -18.91 -5.27 -6.77
CA LYS A 9 -19.70 -4.30 -5.99
C LYS A 9 -18.94 -3.01 -5.73
N MET A 10 -17.66 -3.08 -5.39
CA MET A 10 -16.83 -1.90 -5.13
C MET A 10 -16.52 -1.10 -6.41
N THR A 11 -16.41 -1.76 -7.55
CA THR A 11 -16.25 -1.11 -8.85
C THR A 11 -17.52 -0.34 -9.23
N TRP A 12 -18.70 -0.95 -9.05
CA TRP A 12 -19.98 -0.27 -9.22
C TRP A 12 -20.15 0.89 -8.24
N ALA A 13 -19.71 0.72 -6.99
CA ALA A 13 -19.78 1.76 -5.97
C ALA A 13 -19.03 3.04 -6.38
N LYS A 14 -17.83 2.89 -6.97
CA LYS A 14 -17.04 4.03 -7.48
C LYS A 14 -17.80 4.79 -8.57
N MET A 15 -18.43 4.08 -9.50
CA MET A 15 -19.24 4.73 -10.55
C MET A 15 -20.44 5.48 -9.95
N LEU A 16 -21.14 4.89 -8.98
CA LEU A 16 -22.27 5.54 -8.31
C LEU A 16 -21.84 6.78 -7.50
N GLU A 17 -20.70 6.73 -6.83
CA GLU A 17 -20.15 7.90 -6.13
C GLU A 17 -19.89 9.07 -7.09
N GLU A 18 -19.35 8.79 -8.28
CA GLU A 18 -19.10 9.81 -9.29
C GLU A 18 -20.41 10.44 -9.80
N GLU A 19 -21.43 9.63 -10.09
CA GLU A 19 -22.74 10.11 -10.53
C GLU A 19 -23.44 10.94 -9.44
N TYR A 20 -23.44 10.47 -8.19
CA TYR A 20 -24.01 11.23 -7.08
C TYR A 20 -23.23 12.50 -6.75
N SER A 21 -21.91 12.51 -6.95
CA SER A 21 -21.11 13.73 -6.81
C SER A 21 -21.43 14.76 -7.89
N LYS A 22 -21.72 14.35 -9.13
CA LYS A 22 -22.15 15.26 -10.20
C LYS A 22 -23.48 15.91 -9.87
N LEU A 23 -24.46 15.12 -9.44
CA LEU A 23 -25.78 15.62 -9.04
C LEU A 23 -25.71 16.61 -7.86
N ASP A 24 -24.88 16.32 -6.85
CA ASP A 24 -24.71 17.23 -5.70
C ASP A 24 -24.08 18.57 -6.13
N LYS A 25 -23.08 18.55 -7.02
CA LYS A 25 -22.49 19.77 -7.61
C LYS A 25 -23.50 20.55 -8.46
N GLU A 26 -24.28 19.86 -9.28
CA GLU A 26 -25.31 20.46 -10.13
C GLU A 26 -26.41 21.13 -9.28
N ASN A 27 -26.83 20.47 -8.20
CA ASN A 27 -27.80 21.02 -7.24
C ASN A 27 -27.26 22.21 -6.44
N GLN A 28 -25.97 22.22 -6.10
CA GLN A 28 -25.33 23.39 -5.48
C GLN A 28 -25.27 24.60 -6.44
N LEU A 29 -24.99 24.36 -7.72
CA LEU A 29 -24.94 25.41 -8.75
C LEU A 29 -26.33 25.94 -9.14
N SER A 30 -27.35 25.09 -9.17
CA SER A 30 -28.73 25.49 -9.48
C SER A 30 -29.38 26.30 -8.34
N GLY A 31 -29.03 25.99 -7.09
CA GLY A 31 -29.44 26.76 -5.91
C GLY A 31 -28.95 28.21 -5.87
N LEU A 32 -27.91 28.56 -6.67
CA LEU A 32 -27.42 29.93 -6.85
C LEU A 32 -28.22 30.73 -7.90
N ASN A 33 -28.92 30.07 -8.82
CA ASN A 33 -29.45 30.70 -10.04
C ASN A 33 -30.98 30.73 -10.16
N ASN A 34 -31.74 30.36 -9.12
CA ASN A 34 -33.22 30.31 -9.15
C ASN A 34 -33.79 29.54 -10.37
N GLN A 35 -33.03 28.61 -10.94
CA GLN A 35 -33.50 27.75 -12.02
C GLN A 35 -34.34 26.63 -11.38
N PRO A 36 -35.49 26.25 -11.97
CA PRO A 36 -36.27 25.13 -11.47
C PRO A 36 -35.41 23.87 -11.54
N SER A 37 -34.98 23.35 -10.39
CA SER A 37 -34.25 22.09 -10.28
C SER A 37 -35.05 20.98 -10.96
N PHE A 38 -34.40 20.22 -11.82
CA PHE A 38 -34.98 19.09 -12.55
C PHE A 38 -35.43 17.94 -11.61
N ASP A 39 -35.02 18.00 -10.34
CA ASP A 39 -35.31 16.99 -9.33
C ASP A 39 -36.65 17.22 -8.61
N LYS A 40 -37.75 16.90 -9.30
CA LYS A 40 -39.01 16.51 -8.64
C LYS A 40 -39.02 15.05 -8.17
N PHE A 41 -37.96 14.29 -8.45
CA PHE A 41 -37.85 12.87 -8.10
C PHE A 41 -37.00 12.61 -6.84
N TRP A 42 -36.19 13.59 -6.41
CA TRP A 42 -35.34 13.46 -5.22
C TRP A 42 -35.80 14.48 -4.17
N PRO A 43 -36.15 14.05 -2.94
CA PRO A 43 -36.48 14.98 -1.88
C PRO A 43 -35.26 15.89 -1.60
N ASN A 44 -35.53 17.15 -1.28
CA ASN A 44 -34.58 18.23 -0.97
C ASN A 44 -33.74 17.97 0.32
N GLU A 45 -33.54 16.72 0.69
CA GLU A 45 -32.72 16.29 1.82
C GLU A 45 -31.26 16.11 1.37
N LYS A 46 -30.32 16.51 2.22
CA LYS A 46 -28.89 16.30 1.99
C LYS A 46 -28.63 14.82 1.76
N ILE A 47 -28.34 14.43 0.51
CA ILE A 47 -28.07 13.04 0.14
C ILE A 47 -26.73 12.64 0.76
N ASP A 48 -26.77 11.69 1.70
CA ASP A 48 -25.56 11.03 2.18
C ASP A 48 -25.12 10.01 1.13
N THR A 49 -24.27 10.44 0.19
CA THR A 49 -23.77 9.62 -0.93
C THR A 49 -23.31 8.25 -0.48
N ASN A 50 -22.57 8.17 0.64
CA ASN A 50 -22.05 6.89 1.14
C ASN A 50 -23.15 5.94 1.61
N LYS A 51 -24.22 6.48 2.22
CA LYS A 51 -25.37 5.66 2.65
C LYS A 51 -26.12 5.13 1.43
N LYS A 52 -26.38 6.00 0.45
CA LYS A 52 -27.12 5.66 -0.77
C LYS A 52 -26.38 4.61 -1.60
N VAL A 53 -25.08 4.82 -1.83
CA VAL A 53 -24.23 3.84 -2.51
C VAL A 53 -24.28 2.51 -1.77
N ALA A 54 -24.15 2.49 -0.44
CA ALA A 54 -24.21 1.27 0.35
C ALA A 54 -25.53 0.49 0.18
N GLU A 55 -26.66 1.19 0.10
CA GLU A 55 -27.98 0.62 -0.17
C GLU A 55 -28.04 0.05 -1.60
N ASP A 56 -27.60 0.82 -2.60
CA ASP A 56 -27.64 0.43 -4.02
C ASP A 56 -26.79 -0.80 -4.34
N ILE A 57 -25.61 -0.93 -3.71
CA ILE A 57 -24.72 -2.10 -3.91
C ILE A 57 -25.01 -3.26 -2.95
N GLY A 58 -26.05 -3.12 -2.10
CA GLY A 58 -26.49 -4.18 -1.19
C GLY A 58 -25.53 -4.46 -0.03
N LEU A 59 -24.75 -3.47 0.42
CA LEU A 59 -23.98 -3.55 1.68
C LEU A 59 -24.82 -3.10 2.89
N GLY A 60 -25.92 -2.39 2.65
CA GLY A 60 -26.93 -2.03 3.65
C GLY A 60 -26.56 -0.81 4.48
N SER A 61 -25.37 -0.76 5.08
CA SER A 61 -24.99 0.36 5.96
C SER A 61 -23.84 1.20 5.43
N LYS A 62 -23.92 2.52 5.71
CA LYS A 62 -22.84 3.48 5.44
C LYS A 62 -21.50 3.04 6.04
N GLU A 63 -21.52 2.49 7.26
CA GLU A 63 -20.28 2.07 7.94
C GLU A 63 -19.66 0.85 7.26
N THR A 64 -20.48 -0.14 6.88
CA THR A 64 -20.02 -1.30 6.10
C THR A 64 -19.41 -0.87 4.77
N TYR A 65 -20.01 0.12 4.10
CA TYR A 65 -19.45 0.68 2.89
C TYR A 65 -18.12 1.40 3.11
N ARG A 66 -18.00 2.19 4.19
CA ARG A 66 -16.73 2.85 4.56
C ARG A 66 -15.61 1.84 4.79
N GLN A 67 -15.91 0.75 5.50
CA GLN A 67 -14.97 -0.36 5.73
C GLN A 67 -14.59 -1.05 4.41
N ALA A 68 -15.58 -1.37 3.57
CA ALA A 68 -15.37 -1.97 2.25
C ALA A 68 -14.49 -1.09 1.35
N LYS A 69 -14.74 0.21 1.32
CA LYS A 69 -13.93 1.19 0.59
C LYS A 69 -12.49 1.26 1.11
N TYR A 70 -12.30 1.20 2.43
CA TYR A 70 -10.97 1.17 3.01
C TYR A 70 -10.20 -0.09 2.60
N ILE A 71 -10.84 -1.26 2.66
CA ILE A 71 -10.25 -2.52 2.21
C ILE A 71 -9.91 -2.43 0.72
N TYR A 72 -10.86 -2.07 -0.13
CA TYR A 72 -10.67 -2.04 -1.57
C TYR A 72 -9.47 -1.19 -2.03
N ASN A 73 -9.15 -0.13 -1.29
CA ASN A 73 -8.05 0.78 -1.64
C ASN A 73 -6.70 0.42 -0.99
N ASN A 74 -6.67 -0.41 0.05
CA ASN A 74 -5.45 -0.66 0.84
C ASN A 74 -5.12 -2.15 1.02
N ALA A 75 -6.05 -3.05 0.72
CA ALA A 75 -5.87 -4.48 0.91
C ALA A 75 -5.02 -5.10 -0.20
N PRO A 76 -4.24 -6.15 0.12
CA PRO A 76 -3.64 -7.00 -0.90
C PRO A 76 -4.73 -7.76 -1.68
N GLU A 77 -4.42 -8.14 -2.91
CA GLU A 77 -5.33 -8.86 -3.82
C GLU A 77 -5.86 -10.16 -3.19
N GLU A 78 -5.03 -10.87 -2.41
CA GLU A 78 -5.42 -12.08 -1.70
C GLU A 78 -6.58 -11.85 -0.71
N LEU A 79 -6.58 -10.73 0.01
CA LEU A 79 -7.64 -10.39 0.96
C LEU A 79 -8.94 -10.02 0.22
N ILE A 80 -8.83 -9.36 -0.93
CA ILE A 80 -9.97 -9.07 -1.82
C ILE A 80 -10.57 -10.37 -2.33
N GLN A 81 -9.74 -11.33 -2.76
CA GLN A 81 -10.20 -12.62 -3.24
C GLN A 81 -10.89 -13.45 -2.15
N GLN A 82 -10.41 -13.40 -0.90
CA GLN A 82 -11.09 -14.02 0.23
C GLN A 82 -12.48 -13.43 0.49
N LEU A 83 -12.66 -12.12 0.26
CA LEU A 83 -13.97 -11.46 0.33
C LEU A 83 -14.87 -11.86 -0.84
N ASP A 84 -14.33 -11.94 -2.06
CA ASP A 84 -15.07 -12.40 -3.25
C ASP A 84 -15.58 -13.84 -3.10
N ASN A 85 -14.78 -14.70 -2.45
CA ASN A 85 -15.14 -16.09 -2.16
C ASN A 85 -16.00 -16.25 -0.89
N GLU A 86 -16.43 -15.16 -0.27
CA GLU A 86 -17.21 -15.14 0.99
C GLU A 86 -16.53 -15.87 2.17
N GLN A 87 -15.21 -16.07 2.10
CA GLN A 87 -14.42 -16.73 3.14
C GLN A 87 -14.20 -15.83 4.36
N LEU A 88 -14.34 -14.52 4.17
CA LEU A 88 -14.12 -13.51 5.20
C LEU A 88 -15.24 -12.47 5.16
N SER A 89 -15.60 -11.92 6.32
CA SER A 89 -16.57 -10.82 6.38
C SER A 89 -15.86 -9.47 6.26
N ILE A 90 -16.54 -8.46 5.70
CA ILE A 90 -16.00 -7.10 5.53
C ILE A 90 -15.45 -6.55 6.85
N ASN A 91 -16.18 -6.70 7.96
CA ASN A 91 -15.73 -6.17 9.26
C ASN A 91 -14.45 -6.86 9.74
N LYS A 92 -14.35 -8.19 9.59
CA LYS A 92 -13.15 -8.94 9.98
C LYS A 92 -11.95 -8.56 9.10
N ALA A 93 -12.16 -8.46 7.78
CA ALA A 93 -11.12 -8.05 6.84
C ALA A 93 -10.60 -6.65 7.18
N TYR A 94 -11.51 -5.74 7.50
CA TYR A 94 -11.20 -4.37 7.89
C TYR A 94 -10.33 -4.32 9.14
N ILE A 95 -10.71 -5.03 10.21
CA ILE A 95 -9.93 -5.05 11.46
C ILE A 95 -8.54 -5.62 11.22
N THR A 96 -8.45 -6.78 10.57
CA THR A 96 -7.17 -7.44 10.28
C THR A 96 -6.26 -6.54 9.43
N LEU A 97 -6.78 -5.94 8.36
CA LEU A 97 -6.00 -5.03 7.51
C LEU A 97 -5.48 -3.82 8.30
N ARG A 98 -6.32 -3.24 9.17
CA ARG A 98 -5.93 -2.07 9.95
C ARG A 98 -4.85 -2.39 10.98
N GLU A 99 -4.90 -3.58 11.59
CA GLU A 99 -3.88 -4.07 12.51
C GLU A 99 -2.55 -4.35 11.79
N GLN A 100 -2.60 -4.98 10.62
CA GLN A 100 -1.43 -5.24 9.78
C GLN A 100 -0.73 -3.94 9.39
N LEU A 101 -1.47 -3.00 8.77
CA LEU A 101 -0.93 -1.70 8.34
C LEU A 101 -0.37 -0.89 9.51
N LYS A 102 -1.02 -0.96 10.69
CA LYS A 102 -0.50 -0.31 11.91
C LYS A 102 0.85 -0.91 12.32
N SER A 103 0.96 -2.24 12.35
CA SER A 103 2.18 -2.94 12.74
C SER A 103 3.34 -2.71 11.76
N GLU A 104 3.04 -2.65 10.46
CA GLU A 104 4.03 -2.37 9.41
C GLU A 104 4.54 -0.95 9.52
N LYS A 105 3.64 0.02 9.74
CA LYS A 105 4.02 1.42 9.96
C LYS A 105 4.90 1.58 11.20
N GLU A 106 4.59 0.88 12.29
CA GLU A 106 5.41 0.90 13.51
C GLU A 106 6.81 0.32 13.27
N LYS A 107 6.90 -0.81 12.55
CA LYS A 107 8.19 -1.41 12.15
C LYS A 107 8.99 -0.49 11.23
N ALA A 108 8.35 0.11 10.24
CA ALA A 108 8.98 1.06 9.33
C ALA A 108 9.58 2.26 10.09
N ASN A 109 8.81 2.85 11.01
CA ASN A 109 9.29 3.94 11.86
C ASN A 109 10.49 3.51 12.73
N GLN A 110 10.48 2.29 13.27
CA GLN A 110 11.61 1.77 14.05
C GLN A 110 12.87 1.59 13.19
N LEU A 111 12.72 1.02 12.00
CA LEU A 111 13.82 0.85 11.05
C LEU A 111 14.40 2.20 10.60
N GLU A 112 13.55 3.19 10.32
CA GLU A 112 14.00 4.55 10.00
C GLU A 112 14.78 5.18 11.15
N GLN A 113 14.35 4.98 12.40
CA GLN A 113 15.09 5.46 13.57
C GLN A 113 16.45 4.77 13.71
N GLN A 114 16.50 3.45 13.53
CA GLN A 114 17.76 2.68 13.56
C GLN A 114 18.72 3.12 12.45
N LEU A 115 18.21 3.35 11.24
CA LEU A 115 19.00 3.85 10.12
C LEU A 115 19.60 5.22 10.42
N LYS A 116 18.81 6.15 10.98
CA LYS A 116 19.31 7.47 11.41
C LYS A 116 20.38 7.36 12.48
N GLN A 117 20.18 6.48 13.46
CA GLN A 117 21.19 6.23 14.50
C GLN A 117 22.47 5.65 13.90
N GLU A 118 22.37 4.68 12.98
CA GLU A 118 23.54 4.07 12.35
C GLU A 118 24.31 5.06 11.46
N GLN A 119 23.61 5.90 10.70
CA GLN A 119 24.22 6.97 9.92
C GLN A 119 24.90 8.04 10.79
N SER A 120 24.46 8.20 12.04
CA SER A 120 25.08 9.12 13.00
C SER A 120 26.30 8.53 13.71
N LYS A 121 26.54 7.22 13.62
CA LYS A 121 27.74 6.58 14.18
C LYS A 121 28.96 6.95 13.31
N PRO A 122 30.13 7.21 13.91
CA PRO A 122 31.35 7.45 13.14
C PRO A 122 31.67 6.22 12.26
N PRO A 123 32.23 6.43 11.05
CA PRO A 123 32.54 5.34 10.13
C PRO A 123 33.45 4.33 10.83
N LYS A 124 33.09 3.05 10.75
CA LYS A 124 33.90 1.97 11.29
C LYS A 124 35.16 1.86 10.44
N VAL A 125 36.32 2.24 10.99
CA VAL A 125 37.61 2.06 10.32
C VAL A 125 37.86 0.55 10.23
N ILE A 126 37.81 0.00 9.02
CA ILE A 126 38.22 -1.37 8.76
C ILE A 126 39.71 -1.30 8.43
N GLU A 127 40.56 -1.67 9.39
CA GLU A 127 41.97 -1.94 9.10
C GLU A 127 42.01 -3.18 8.20
N LYS A 128 42.13 -2.95 6.90
CA LYS A 128 42.53 -4.01 5.97
C LYS A 128 44.04 -4.18 6.15
N GLU A 129 44.46 -5.33 6.63
CA GLU A 129 45.86 -5.74 6.52
C GLU A 129 46.15 -5.91 5.03
N ILE A 130 46.80 -4.90 4.43
CA ILE A 130 47.21 -4.95 3.03
C ILE A 130 48.52 -5.72 3.03
N ASP A 131 48.46 -6.98 2.60
CA ASP A 131 49.67 -7.75 2.32
C ASP A 131 50.40 -7.08 1.14
N ASN A 132 51.45 -6.33 1.46
CA ASN A 132 52.33 -5.67 0.50
C ASN A 132 53.46 -6.58 0.02
N THR A 133 53.39 -7.88 0.31
CA THR A 133 54.41 -8.83 -0.10
C THR A 133 54.36 -9.02 -1.61
N ASP A 134 55.44 -8.62 -2.28
CA ASP A 134 55.63 -8.88 -3.71
C ASP A 134 56.03 -10.36 -3.90
N TYR A 135 55.03 -11.22 -3.99
CA TYR A 135 55.20 -12.66 -4.16
C TYR A 135 55.97 -13.01 -5.45
N HIS A 136 55.90 -12.18 -6.50
CA HIS A 136 56.71 -12.38 -7.71
C HIS A 136 58.19 -12.17 -7.43
N LYS A 137 58.55 -11.17 -6.63
CA LYS A 137 59.94 -10.95 -6.21
C LYS A 137 60.48 -12.12 -5.40
N ILE A 138 59.64 -12.73 -4.57
CA ILE A 138 60.00 -13.90 -3.75
C ILE A 138 60.30 -15.09 -4.66
N ASP A 139 59.43 -15.38 -5.62
CA ASP A 139 59.63 -16.47 -6.58
C ASP A 139 60.92 -16.26 -7.40
N GLU A 140 61.18 -15.04 -7.89
CA GLU A 140 62.42 -14.73 -8.62
C GLU A 140 63.68 -15.00 -7.79
N LEU A 141 63.64 -14.68 -6.50
CA LEU A 141 64.77 -14.91 -5.59
C LEU A 141 64.95 -16.40 -5.30
N GLN A 142 63.86 -17.16 -5.13
CA GLN A 142 63.92 -18.61 -4.94
C GLN A 142 64.49 -19.33 -6.15
N ASP A 143 64.11 -18.93 -7.36
CA ASP A 143 64.64 -19.49 -8.60
C ASP A 143 66.13 -19.17 -8.78
N LYS A 144 66.57 -17.97 -8.38
CA LYS A 144 68.00 -17.63 -8.38
C LYS A 144 68.78 -18.50 -7.41
N ILE A 145 68.30 -18.68 -6.17
CA ILE A 145 68.95 -19.53 -5.17
C ILE A 145 69.09 -20.96 -5.70
N LYS A 146 68.02 -21.54 -6.27
CA LYS A 146 68.08 -22.89 -6.87
C LYS A 146 69.08 -23.01 -8.00
N LYS A 147 69.25 -21.98 -8.83
CA LYS A 147 70.26 -22.00 -9.91
C LYS A 147 71.68 -21.97 -9.35
N TYR A 148 71.93 -21.14 -8.33
CA TYR A 148 73.24 -21.09 -7.67
C TYR A 148 73.61 -22.41 -6.98
N ASP A 149 72.64 -23.10 -6.36
CA ASP A 149 72.87 -24.40 -5.71
C ASP A 149 73.10 -25.56 -6.70
N ASN A 150 72.69 -25.44 -7.96
CA ASN A 150 72.91 -26.47 -9.00
C ASN A 150 74.17 -26.24 -9.84
N GLU A 151 74.83 -25.08 -9.69
CA GLU A 151 76.05 -24.70 -10.43
C GLU A 151 77.32 -24.71 -9.54
N SER A 152 77.21 -25.07 -8.26
CA SER A 152 78.33 -25.35 -7.33
C SER A 152 78.54 -26.85 -7.10
#